data_AF-A0A935CZJ8-F1
#
_entry.id   AF-A0A935CZJ8-F1
#
_cell.length_a   1.000
_cell.length_b   1.000
_cell.length_c   1.000
_cell.angle_alpha   90.00
_cell.angle_beta   90.00
_cell.angle_gamma   90.00
#
_symmetry.space_group_name_H-M   'P 1'
#
loop_
_entity.id
_entity.type
_entity.pdbx_description
1 polymer ?
#
loop_
_entity_poly.entity_id
_entity_poly.type
_entity_poly.pdbx_seq_one_letter_code
_entity_poly.pdbx_strand_id
1 'polypeptide(L)'
;MHLKIKTSAATNGILSSLIGALSKNASTPEGAASLNNALEQDHDGGILDNIMGLLGGDDGGNQKASNGAGIIGHIFGDKVGGVVEGLSKSTGMDTSSIGMMLIKLAPVVMGALGKVKSQQGLDQKRTKRFTTRYSF
;
A
#
# COMPACT_ATOMS: atom_id res chain seq x y z
N MET A 1 26.81 1.79 -12.24
CA MET A 1 26.52 0.56 -11.46
C MET A 1 26.03 0.85 -10.02
N HIS A 2 26.59 1.85 -9.31
CA HIS A 2 26.24 2.16 -7.90
C HIS A 2 24.81 2.65 -7.61
N LEU A 3 24.14 3.36 -8.54
CA LEU A 3 22.79 3.89 -8.29
C LEU A 3 21.73 2.79 -8.19
N LYS A 4 21.81 1.76 -9.04
CA LYS A 4 20.82 0.67 -9.09
C LYS A 4 20.75 -0.11 -7.76
N ILE A 5 21.89 -0.36 -7.13
CA ILE A 5 21.98 -1.08 -5.85
C ILE A 5 21.29 -0.27 -4.73
N LYS A 6 21.52 1.06 -4.69
CA LYS A 6 20.85 1.96 -3.73
C LYS A 6 19.34 1.98 -3.92
N THR A 7 18.86 2.04 -5.16
CA THR A 7 17.43 2.01 -5.48
C THR A 7 16.77 0.70 -5.06
N SER A 8 17.41 -0.44 -5.31
CA SER A 8 16.90 -1.75 -4.86
C SER A 8 16.87 -1.86 -3.34
N ALA A 9 17.93 -1.43 -2.65
CA ALA A 9 17.99 -1.43 -1.19
C ALA A 9 16.90 -0.52 -0.58
N ALA A 10 16.71 0.68 -1.14
CA ALA A 10 15.67 1.60 -0.71
C ALA A 10 14.27 1.06 -0.96
N THR A 11 14.02 0.47 -2.14
CA THR A 11 12.72 -0.14 -2.46
C THR A 11 12.38 -1.24 -1.47
N ASN A 12 13.32 -2.14 -1.18
CA ASN A 12 13.13 -3.23 -0.23
C ASN A 12 12.91 -2.72 1.21
N GLY A 13 13.69 -1.72 1.63
CA GLY A 13 13.52 -1.08 2.93
C GLY A 13 12.14 -0.43 3.07
N ILE A 14 11.72 0.34 2.05
CA ILE A 14 10.40 1.00 2.00
C ILE A 14 9.28 -0.03 2.06
N LEU A 15 9.33 -1.08 1.23
CA LEU A 15 8.32 -2.14 1.22
C LEU A 15 8.22 -2.82 2.59
N SER A 16 9.37 -3.15 3.20
CA SER A 16 9.42 -3.76 4.52
C SER A 16 8.83 -2.85 5.60
N SER A 17 9.14 -1.55 5.56
CA SER A 17 8.58 -0.55 6.48
C SER A 17 7.07 -0.39 6.30
N LEU A 18 6.58 -0.34 5.05
CA LEU A 18 5.14 -0.24 4.75
C LEU A 18 4.40 -1.47 5.28
N ILE A 19 4.88 -2.68 4.98
CA ILE A 19 4.26 -3.92 5.44
C ILE A 19 4.28 -4.00 6.97
N GLY A 20 5.41 -3.67 7.60
CA GLY A 20 5.55 -3.68 9.05
C GLY A 20 4.59 -2.71 9.74
N ALA A 21 4.45 -1.49 9.22
CA ALA A 21 3.53 -0.49 9.74
C ALA A 21 2.06 -0.87 9.53
N LEU A 22 1.71 -1.39 8.35
CA LEU A 22 0.36 -1.92 8.08
C LEU A 22 0.02 -3.08 9.01
N SER A 23 0.95 -4.01 9.22
CA SER A 23 0.78 -5.12 10.17
C SER A 23 0.60 -4.61 11.60
N LYS A 24 1.35 -3.59 12.01
CA LYS A 24 1.22 -2.94 13.33
C LYS A 24 -0.16 -2.30 13.49
N ASN A 25 -0.65 -1.59 12.47
CA ASN A 25 -1.96 -0.94 12.51
C ASN A 25 -3.10 -1.98 12.52
N ALA A 26 -2.98 -3.05 11.72
CA ALA A 26 -3.96 -4.14 11.69
C ALA A 26 -3.96 -5.02 12.97
N SER A 27 -3.01 -4.82 13.89
CA SER A 27 -2.93 -5.60 15.14
C SER A 27 -3.95 -5.18 16.19
N THR A 28 -4.65 -4.05 16.01
CA THR A 28 -5.77 -3.65 16.87
C THR A 28 -7.09 -3.69 16.11
N PRO A 29 -8.24 -3.93 16.77
CA PRO A 29 -9.54 -3.91 16.11
C PRO A 29 -9.83 -2.60 15.37
N GLU A 30 -9.47 -1.47 15.98
CA GLU A 30 -9.70 -0.13 15.43
C GLU A 30 -8.83 0.12 14.20
N GLY A 31 -7.54 -0.26 14.27
CA GLY A 31 -6.62 -0.09 13.15
C GLY A 31 -6.91 -1.06 12.00
N ALA A 32 -7.36 -2.29 12.29
CA ALA A 32 -7.87 -3.22 11.30
C ALA A 32 -9.13 -2.68 10.60
N ALA A 33 -10.06 -2.09 11.34
CA ALA A 33 -11.26 -1.45 10.77
C ALA A 33 -10.90 -0.24 9.90
N SER A 34 -9.97 0.61 10.35
CA SER A 34 -9.49 1.75 9.56
C SER A 34 -8.79 1.31 8.27
N LEU A 35 -7.93 0.29 8.35
CA LEU A 35 -7.30 -0.30 7.18
C LEU A 35 -8.35 -0.89 6.23
N ASN A 36 -9.35 -1.59 6.77
CA ASN A 36 -10.43 -2.15 5.97
C ASN A 36 -11.21 -1.08 5.21
N ASN A 37 -11.52 0.05 5.87
CA ASN A 37 -12.18 1.19 5.25
C ASN A 37 -11.32 1.82 4.13
N ALA A 38 -10.01 1.99 4.36
CA ALA A 38 -9.09 2.51 3.36
C ALA A 38 -9.00 1.59 2.12
N LEU A 39 -9.02 0.28 2.32
CA LEU A 39 -9.05 -0.70 1.23
C LEU A 39 -10.38 -0.73 0.47
N GLU A 40 -11.50 -0.35 1.10
CA GLU A 40 -12.84 -0.32 0.47
C GLU A 40 -13.12 0.98 -0.28
N GLN A 41 -12.62 2.11 0.22
CA GLN A 41 -12.92 3.43 -0.35
C GLN A 41 -11.93 3.85 -1.45
N ASP A 42 -10.64 3.53 -1.29
CA ASP A 42 -9.59 4.18 -2.10
C ASP A 42 -8.59 3.20 -2.73
N HIS A 43 -8.57 1.93 -2.31
CA HIS A 43 -7.51 0.97 -2.67
C HIS A 43 -8.02 -0.46 -2.92
N ASP A 44 -9.16 -0.61 -3.61
CA ASP A 44 -9.77 -1.92 -3.91
C ASP A 44 -8.97 -2.80 -4.91
N GLY A 45 -7.94 -2.23 -5.51
CA GLY A 45 -7.09 -2.86 -6.51
C GLY A 45 -7.24 -2.28 -7.92
N GLY A 46 -8.24 -1.43 -8.18
CA GLY A 46 -8.43 -0.76 -9.47
C GLY A 46 -7.28 0.18 -9.85
N ILE A 47 -6.47 0.60 -8.86
CA ILE A 47 -5.22 1.34 -9.11
C ILE A 47 -4.18 0.49 -9.88
N LEU A 48 -4.18 -0.83 -9.68
CA LEU A 48 -3.28 -1.75 -10.38
C LEU A 48 -3.68 -1.91 -11.85
N ASP A 49 -4.98 -1.84 -12.13
CA ASP A 49 -5.50 -1.89 -13.49
C ASP A 49 -5.15 -0.60 -14.27
N ASN A 50 -4.91 0.51 -13.56
CA ASN A 50 -4.49 1.80 -14.11
C ASN A 50 -3.02 2.16 -13.80
N ILE A 51 -2.18 1.19 -13.44
CA ILE A 51 -0.75 1.43 -13.12
C ILE A 51 -0.03 2.13 -14.27
N MET A 52 -0.40 1.83 -15.52
CA MET A 52 0.22 2.43 -16.70
C MET A 52 -0.08 3.93 -16.81
N GLY A 53 -1.28 4.37 -16.41
CA GLY A 53 -1.65 5.79 -16.34
C GLY A 53 -0.92 6.50 -15.20
N LEU A 54 -0.89 5.88 -14.01
CA LEU A 54 -0.19 6.41 -12.83
C LEU A 54 1.32 6.59 -13.06
N LEU A 55 1.97 5.63 -13.72
CA LEU A 55 3.40 5.70 -14.04
C LEU A 55 3.68 6.66 -15.22
N GLY A 56 2.70 6.84 -16.11
CA GLY A 56 2.75 7.78 -17.23
C GLY A 56 2.46 9.24 -16.84
N GLY A 57 2.06 9.51 -15.60
CA GLY A 57 1.67 10.84 -15.14
C GLY A 57 0.27 11.28 -15.56
N ASP A 58 -0.54 10.34 -16.08
CA ASP A 58 -1.96 10.56 -16.36
C ASP A 58 -2.77 10.11 -15.13
N ASP A 59 -3.05 11.06 -14.23
CA ASP A 59 -3.81 10.82 -13.00
C ASP A 59 -5.33 10.57 -13.26
N GLY A 60 -5.76 10.43 -14.52
CA GLY A 60 -7.09 9.94 -14.90
C GLY A 60 -8.30 10.59 -14.18
N GLY A 61 -8.14 11.81 -13.65
CA GLY A 61 -9.14 12.50 -12.81
C GLY A 61 -9.36 11.92 -11.41
N ASN A 62 -8.70 10.83 -11.01
CA ASN A 62 -8.89 10.19 -9.70
C ASN A 62 -7.90 10.75 -8.65
N GLN A 63 -8.11 12.01 -8.27
CA GLN A 63 -7.31 12.73 -7.26
C GLN A 63 -7.20 11.99 -5.90
N LYS A 64 -8.12 11.07 -5.59
CA LYS A 64 -8.10 10.24 -4.38
C LYS A 64 -7.03 9.13 -4.42
N ALA A 65 -6.78 8.53 -5.59
CA ALA A 65 -5.76 7.49 -5.75
C ALA A 65 -4.32 8.05 -5.62
N SER A 66 -4.15 9.35 -5.89
CA SER A 66 -2.87 10.06 -5.90
C SER A 66 -2.50 10.70 -4.55
N ASN A 67 -3.32 10.53 -3.50
CA ASN A 67 -3.07 11.04 -2.14
C ASN A 67 -1.98 10.25 -1.39
N GLY A 68 -0.83 9.98 -2.02
CA GLY A 68 0.27 9.22 -1.42
C GLY A 68 0.72 9.79 -0.08
N ALA A 69 0.77 11.12 0.08
CA ALA A 69 1.10 11.76 1.36
C ALA A 69 0.08 11.44 2.47
N GLY A 70 -1.22 11.41 2.15
CA GLY A 70 -2.27 11.04 3.09
C GLY A 70 -2.20 9.56 3.50
N ILE A 71 -1.91 8.67 2.54
CA ILE A 71 -1.73 7.23 2.79
C ILE A 71 -0.57 7.00 3.75
N ILE A 72 0.58 7.61 3.50
CA ILE A 72 1.76 7.44 4.36
C ILE A 72 1.51 8.02 5.75
N GLY A 73 0.83 9.17 5.83
CA GLY A 73 0.42 9.76 7.11
C GLY A 73 -0.51 8.84 7.90
N HIS A 74 -1.40 8.12 7.24
CA HIS A 74 -2.24 7.11 7.90
C HIS A 74 -1.45 5.87 8.35
N ILE A 75 -0.52 5.40 7.51
CA ILE A 75 0.28 4.20 7.80
C ILE A 75 1.25 4.44 8.96
N PHE A 76 1.99 5.55 8.94
CA PHE A 76 3.07 5.79 9.89
C PHE A 76 2.76 6.86 10.94
N GLY A 77 1.68 7.63 10.80
CA GLY A 77 1.37 8.75 11.68
C GLY A 77 2.49 9.77 11.71
N ASP A 78 2.87 10.22 12.91
CA ASP A 78 3.97 11.17 13.11
C ASP A 78 5.36 10.58 12.84
N LYS A 79 5.46 9.28 12.56
CA LYS A 79 6.74 8.57 12.41
C LYS A 79 7.32 8.61 11.00
N VAL A 80 6.63 9.26 10.05
CA VAL A 80 7.10 9.36 8.65
C VAL A 80 8.53 9.89 8.58
N GLY A 81 8.82 10.97 9.31
CA GLY A 81 10.17 11.56 9.34
C GLY A 81 11.24 10.57 9.77
N GLY A 82 11.02 9.87 10.89
CA GLY A 82 11.97 8.89 11.42
C GLY A 82 12.17 7.68 10.49
N VAL A 83 11.13 7.24 9.77
CA VAL A 83 11.24 6.19 8.75
C VAL A 83 12.08 6.66 7.57
N VAL A 84 11.82 7.87 7.06
CA VAL A 84 12.57 8.47 5.95
C VAL A 84 14.04 8.64 6.32
N GLU A 85 14.34 9.16 7.51
CA GLU A 85 15.72 9.31 8.01
C GLU A 85 16.43 7.97 8.21
N GLY A 86 15.74 6.97 8.77
CA GLY A 86 16.30 5.63 8.98
C GLY A 86 16.65 4.95 7.66
N LEU A 87 15.77 5.05 6.66
CA LEU A 87 16.00 4.53 5.32
C LEU A 87 17.10 5.30 4.59
N SER A 88 17.15 6.62 4.75
CA SER A 88 18.22 7.45 4.18
C SER A 88 19.60 7.00 4.70
N LYS A 89 19.73 6.81 6.02
CA LYS A 89 20.96 6.34 6.66
C LYS A 89 21.37 4.93 6.20
N SER A 90 20.41 4.01 6.10
CA SER A 90 20.71 2.61 5.75
C SER A 90 21.00 2.40 4.27
N THR A 91 20.45 3.23 3.39
CA THR A 91 20.57 3.10 1.92
C THR A 91 21.60 4.05 1.32
N GLY A 92 22.01 5.08 2.05
CA GLY A 92 22.90 6.15 1.56
C GLY A 92 22.25 6.99 0.46
N MET A 93 20.93 7.13 0.50
CA MET A 93 20.10 7.94 -0.40
C MET A 93 19.57 9.15 0.35
N ASP A 94 19.34 10.28 -0.33
CA ASP A 94 18.80 11.47 0.31
C ASP A 94 17.33 11.28 0.74
N THR A 95 16.92 12.02 1.76
CA THR A 95 15.58 11.92 2.36
C THR A 95 14.46 12.31 1.40
N SER A 96 14.72 13.23 0.45
CA SER A 96 13.73 13.64 -0.55
C SER A 96 13.41 12.50 -1.51
N SER A 97 14.44 11.84 -2.05
CA SER A 97 14.31 10.66 -2.91
C SER A 97 13.57 9.52 -2.20
N ILE A 98 13.91 9.23 -0.94
CA ILE A 98 13.22 8.22 -0.14
C ILE A 98 11.76 8.60 0.07
N GLY A 99 11.46 9.86 0.41
CA GLY A 99 10.10 10.35 0.56
C GLY A 99 9.27 10.20 -0.71
N MET A 100 9.83 10.55 -1.86
CA MET A 100 9.15 10.37 -3.17
C MET A 100 8.90 8.91 -3.50
N MET A 101 9.86 8.01 -3.20
CA MET A 101 9.68 6.58 -3.38
C MET A 101 8.58 6.05 -2.44
N LEU A 102 8.55 6.48 -1.19
CA LEU A 102 7.51 6.12 -0.22
C LEU A 102 6.11 6.53 -0.72
N ILE A 103 5.99 7.75 -1.26
CA ILE A 103 4.72 8.29 -1.80
C ILE A 103 4.23 7.46 -2.97
N LYS A 104 5.13 7.02 -3.84
CA LYS A 104 4.78 6.21 -5.03
C LYS A 104 4.49 4.75 -4.69
N LEU A 105 5.22 4.18 -3.74
CA LEU A 105 5.10 2.76 -3.40
C LEU A 105 3.92 2.47 -2.45
N ALA A 106 3.52 3.43 -1.61
CA ALA A 106 2.42 3.23 -0.67
C ALA A 106 1.08 2.85 -1.36
N PRO A 107 0.62 3.54 -2.42
CA PRO A 107 -0.58 3.13 -3.16
C PRO A 107 -0.47 1.74 -3.80
N VAL A 108 0.73 1.35 -4.26
CA VAL A 108 0.95 0.03 -4.88
C VAL A 108 0.81 -1.09 -3.86
N VAL A 109 1.41 -0.93 -2.67
CA VAL A 109 1.28 -1.90 -1.57
C VAL A 109 -0.16 -2.00 -1.11
N MET A 110 -0.85 -0.87 -0.96
CA MET A 110 -2.27 -0.83 -0.56
C MET A 110 -3.17 -1.46 -1.62
N GLY A 111 -2.97 -1.16 -2.91
CA GLY A 111 -3.73 -1.77 -4.01
C GLY A 111 -3.50 -3.27 -4.12
N ALA A 112 -2.27 -3.75 -3.88
CA ALA A 112 -1.99 -5.18 -3.82
C ALA A 112 -2.72 -5.84 -2.65
N LEU A 113 -2.72 -5.21 -1.47
CA LEU A 113 -3.44 -5.71 -0.30
C LEU A 113 -4.96 -5.73 -0.52
N GLY A 114 -5.52 -4.68 -1.11
CA GLY A 114 -6.95 -4.60 -1.45
C GLY A 114 -7.36 -5.65 -2.47
N LYS A 115 -6.52 -5.91 -3.48
CA LYS A 115 -6.72 -7.00 -4.43
C LYS A 115 -6.76 -8.38 -3.76
N VAL A 116 -5.82 -8.65 -2.85
CA VAL A 116 -5.80 -9.90 -2.06
C VAL A 116 -7.07 -10.03 -1.21
N LYS A 117 -7.48 -8.97 -0.51
CA LYS A 117 -8.73 -8.94 0.27
C LYS A 117 -9.94 -9.23 -0.61
N SER A 118 -10.04 -8.56 -1.76
CA SER A 118 -11.15 -8.72 -2.71
C SER A 118 -11.26 -10.16 -3.20
N GLN A 119 -10.13 -10.79 -3.56
CA GLN A 119 -10.07 -12.19 -3.98
C GLN A 119 -10.54 -13.15 -2.88
N GLN A 120 -10.09 -12.96 -1.63
CA GLN A 120 -10.54 -13.78 -0.49
C GLN A 120 -12.06 -13.64 -0.25
N GLY A 121 -12.59 -12.42 -0.39
CA GLY A 121 -14.03 -12.18 -0.27
C GLY A 121 -14.85 -12.86 -1.36
N LEU A 122 -14.33 -12.95 -2.59
CA LEU A 122 -14.97 -13.67 -3.69
C LEU A 122 -15.01 -15.18 -3.42
N ASP A 123 -13.94 -15.77 -2.91
CA ASP A 123 -13.91 -17.20 -2.57
C ASP A 123 -14.90 -17.55 -1.45
N GLN A 124 -14.96 -16.74 -0.38
CA GLN A 124 -15.97 -16.94 0.67
C GLN A 124 -17.40 -16.87 0.13
N LYS A 125 -17.69 -15.93 -0.78
CA LYS A 125 -19.00 -15.82 -1.43
C LYS A 125 -19.30 -17.01 -2.34
N ARG A 126 -18.30 -17.59 -3.01
CA ARG A 126 -18.45 -18.83 -3.81
C ARG A 126 -18.76 -20.00 -2.90
N THR A 127 -17.98 -20.22 -1.85
CA THR A 127 -18.18 -21.31 -0.89
C THR A 127 -19.57 -21.25 -0.25
N LYS A 128 -20.02 -20.07 0.19
CA LYS A 128 -21.39 -19.89 0.74
C LYS A 128 -22.49 -20.21 -0.28
N ARG A 129 -22.30 -19.89 -1.56
CA ARG A 129 -23.29 -20.26 -2.60
C ARG A 129 -23.36 -21.76 -2.86
N PHE A 130 -22.22 -22.47 -2.82
CA PHE A 130 -22.21 -23.92 -2.99
C PHE A 130 -22.89 -24.62 -1.82
N THR A 131 -22.61 -24.21 -0.58
CA THR A 131 -23.25 -24.82 0.59
C THR A 131 -24.75 -24.51 0.63
N THR A 132 -25.18 -23.28 0.35
CA THR A 132 -26.61 -22.93 0.33
C THR A 132 -27.40 -23.61 -0.80
N ARG A 133 -26.77 -23.89 -1.95
CA ARG A 133 -27.47 -24.52 -3.10
C ARG A 133 -27.56 -26.04 -3.00
N TYR A 134 -26.78 -26.67 -2.11
CA TYR A 134 -26.73 -28.12 -1.93
C TYR A 134 -27.06 -28.57 -0.49
N SER A 135 -27.68 -27.72 0.32
CA SER A 135 -28.31 -28.18 1.57
C SER A 135 -29.55 -29.01 1.24
N PHE A 136 -29.51 -30.31 1.58
CA PHE A 136 -30.69 -31.18 1.69
C PHE A 136 -31.60 -30.73 2.83
#